data_AF-A0AAW2TU87-F1
#
_entry.id   AF-A0AAW2TU87-F1
#
_cell.length_a   1.000
_cell.length_b   1.000
_cell.length_c   1.000
_cell.angle_alpha   90.00
_cell.angle_beta   90.00
_cell.angle_gamma   90.00
#
_symmetry.space_group_name_H-M   'P 1'
#
loop_
_entity.id
_entity.type
_entity.pdbx_description
1 polymer ?
#
loop_
_entity_poly.entity_id
_entity_poly.type
_entity_poly.pdbx_seq_one_letter_code
_entity_poly.pdbx_strand_id
1 'polypeptide(L)'
;MPRHYALIDEIVSVNPFEVRLSWLQFQHNGDDELISWQKTGFHVSCGSFKVSKKVSIKYLNLFSHVVDCERAARQMYRIHPTKGTVWALYRNTEGTNQGDKKNRCYDIVVALNSYSDAHGLSIAHLEKVSGFRTVFKRREVGANAVVCLAKDDVKLFSHQIPAKKLSGEEASGLPKACWELDPASLAPQLLNGS
;
A
#
# COMPACT_ATOMS: atom_id res chain seq x y z
N MET A 1 4.04 6.01 -7.05
CA MET A 1 3.59 4.83 -6.26
C MET A 1 4.80 4.10 -5.68
N PRO A 2 4.99 4.13 -4.35
CA PRO A 2 6.07 3.43 -3.66
C PRO A 2 5.83 1.91 -3.65
N ARG A 3 6.78 1.10 -4.11
CA ARG A 3 6.63 -0.38 -4.20
C ARG A 3 7.87 -1.16 -3.75
N HIS A 4 8.83 -0.45 -3.16
CA HIS A 4 10.07 -1.03 -2.67
C HIS A 4 10.25 -0.60 -1.22
N TYR A 5 10.74 -1.53 -0.41
CA TYR A 5 11.02 -1.29 0.99
C TYR A 5 12.52 -1.33 1.25
N ALA A 6 12.94 -0.51 2.21
CA ALA A 6 14.30 -0.43 2.68
C ALA A 6 14.31 -0.29 4.20
N LEU A 7 15.28 -0.94 4.84
CA LEU A 7 15.61 -0.73 6.24
C LEU A 7 16.68 0.36 6.32
N ILE A 8 16.39 1.46 7.01
CA ILE A 8 17.41 2.46 7.35
C ILE A 8 18.32 1.85 8.41
N ASP A 9 19.58 1.63 8.05
CA ASP A 9 20.58 1.09 8.98
C ASP A 9 21.20 2.20 9.82
N GLU A 10 21.51 3.34 9.19
CA GLU A 10 22.24 4.43 9.82
C GLU A 10 22.12 5.74 9.04
N ILE A 11 21.94 6.85 9.76
CA ILE A 11 22.05 8.21 9.21
C ILE A 11 23.53 8.62 9.34
N VAL A 12 24.25 8.69 8.22
CA VAL A 12 25.69 9.01 8.18
C VAL A 12 25.92 10.50 8.35
N SER A 13 25.13 11.32 7.64
CA SER A 13 25.17 12.78 7.75
C SER A 13 23.83 13.37 7.33
N VAL A 14 23.46 14.50 7.93
CA VAL A 14 22.28 15.28 7.55
C VAL A 14 22.64 16.35 6.51
N ASN A 15 23.88 16.86 6.53
CA ASN A 15 24.36 17.85 5.57
C ASN A 15 25.89 17.69 5.30
N PRO A 16 26.32 17.28 4.10
CA PRO A 16 25.48 16.78 3.01
C PRO A 16 24.72 15.51 3.43
N PHE A 17 23.49 15.34 2.94
CA PHE A 17 22.67 14.19 3.31
C PHE A 17 23.31 12.87 2.85
N GLU A 18 23.46 11.92 3.78
CA GLU A 18 23.91 10.57 3.49
C GLU A 18 23.29 9.57 4.48
N VAL A 19 22.72 8.49 3.95
CA VAL A 19 22.11 7.43 4.74
C VAL A 19 22.52 6.06 4.20
N ARG A 20 22.83 5.14 5.11
CA ARG A 20 23.03 3.72 4.79
C ARG A 20 21.74 2.98 5.01
N LEU A 21 21.35 2.21 4.00
CA LEU A 21 20.14 1.38 4.05
C LEU A 21 20.37 0.02 3.42
N SER A 22 19.51 -0.93 3.79
CA SER A 22 19.46 -2.25 3.19
C SER A 22 18.12 -2.45 2.50
N TRP A 23 18.13 -2.84 1.23
CA TRP A 23 16.91 -3.17 0.50
C TRP A 23 16.24 -4.41 1.08
N LEU A 24 14.91 -4.41 1.07
CA LEU A 24 14.09 -5.54 1.50
C LEU A 24 13.52 -6.26 0.28
N GLN A 25 13.86 -7.55 0.15
CA GLN A 25 13.43 -8.40 -0.96
C GLN A 25 12.31 -9.33 -0.52
N PHE A 26 11.17 -9.27 -1.20
CA PHE A 26 10.03 -10.13 -0.95
C PHE A 26 10.40 -11.61 -1.02
N GLN A 27 9.91 -12.42 -0.08
CA GLN A 27 10.07 -13.87 -0.06
C GLN A 27 8.78 -14.54 -0.55
N HIS A 28 8.89 -15.22 -1.68
CA HIS A 28 7.79 -15.98 -2.30
C HIS A 28 7.61 -17.37 -1.67
N ASN A 29 8.57 -17.88 -0.89
CA ASN A 29 8.51 -19.18 -0.21
C ASN A 29 8.11 -20.38 -1.11
N GLY A 30 8.47 -20.33 -2.40
CA GLY A 30 8.10 -21.37 -3.38
C GLY A 30 6.70 -21.24 -3.98
N ASP A 31 6.01 -20.12 -3.78
CA ASP A 31 4.72 -19.85 -4.42
C ASP A 31 4.91 -19.46 -5.90
N ASP A 32 4.66 -20.43 -6.77
CA ASP A 32 4.76 -20.27 -8.23
C ASP A 32 3.80 -19.22 -8.79
N GLU A 33 2.65 -19.02 -8.14
CA GLU A 33 1.68 -18.00 -8.54
C GLU A 33 2.28 -16.62 -8.31
N LEU A 34 2.84 -16.35 -7.13
CA LEU A 34 3.49 -15.07 -6.82
C LEU A 34 4.69 -14.79 -7.74
N ILE A 35 5.47 -15.83 -8.09
CA ILE A 35 6.56 -15.71 -9.06
C ILE A 35 6.01 -15.29 -10.44
N SER A 36 4.92 -15.91 -10.89
CA SER A 36 4.29 -15.59 -12.17
C SER A 36 3.72 -14.16 -12.20
N TRP A 37 3.12 -13.71 -11.09
CA TRP A 37 2.62 -12.35 -10.90
C TRP A 37 3.76 -11.31 -10.98
N GLN A 38 4.91 -11.60 -10.36
CA GLN A 38 6.08 -10.71 -10.48
C GLN A 38 6.62 -10.65 -11.91
N LYS A 39 6.66 -11.77 -12.63
CA LYS A 39 7.08 -11.81 -14.05
C LYS A 39 6.12 -11.03 -14.97
N THR A 40 4.84 -10.96 -14.63
CA THR A 40 3.85 -10.16 -15.35
C THR A 40 3.84 -8.67 -14.93
N GLY A 41 4.70 -8.30 -13.98
CA GLY A 41 4.97 -6.92 -13.58
C GLY A 41 4.15 -6.42 -12.38
N PHE A 42 3.47 -7.32 -11.66
CA PHE A 42 2.84 -7.00 -10.38
C PHE A 42 3.90 -6.96 -9.27
N HIS A 43 3.76 -6.02 -8.33
CA HIS A 43 4.66 -5.94 -7.18
C HIS A 43 3.89 -6.39 -5.95
N VAL A 44 4.46 -7.35 -5.23
CA VAL A 44 3.90 -7.84 -3.98
C VAL A 44 4.50 -7.01 -2.85
N SER A 45 3.65 -6.21 -2.19
CA SER A 45 4.08 -5.27 -1.15
C SER A 45 3.56 -5.64 0.25
N CYS A 46 2.91 -6.79 0.38
CA CYS A 46 2.41 -7.33 1.64
C CYS A 46 2.98 -8.74 1.83
N GLY A 47 3.55 -9.04 3.01
CA GLY A 47 4.12 -10.34 3.36
C GLY A 47 5.52 -10.27 3.97
N SER A 48 6.32 -11.30 3.72
CA SER A 48 7.65 -11.46 4.32
C SER A 48 8.76 -10.94 3.41
N PHE A 49 9.69 -10.18 3.98
CA PHE A 49 10.79 -9.53 3.28
C PHE A 49 12.13 -9.78 3.96
N LYS A 50 13.10 -10.23 3.18
CA LYS A 50 14.47 -10.51 3.64
C LYS A 50 15.37 -9.32 3.33
N VAL A 51 16.23 -8.98 4.28
CA VAL A 51 17.28 -8.00 4.06
C VAL A 51 18.22 -8.51 2.97
N SER A 52 18.49 -7.64 2.00
CA SER A 52 19.28 -7.92 0.81
C SER A 52 20.42 -6.90 0.71
N LYS A 53 20.65 -6.34 -0.48
CA LYS A 53 21.77 -5.44 -0.79
C LYS A 53 21.77 -4.19 0.10
N LYS A 54 22.93 -3.89 0.68
CA LYS A 54 23.22 -2.65 1.40
C LYS A 54 23.75 -1.58 0.45
N VAL A 55 23.31 -0.34 0.61
CA VAL A 55 23.72 0.81 -0.22
C VAL A 55 23.83 2.08 0.62
N SER A 56 24.62 3.05 0.14
CA SER A 56 24.62 4.43 0.65
C SER A 56 23.86 5.33 -0.33
N ILE A 57 22.95 6.15 0.17
CA ILE A 57 22.10 7.06 -0.60
C ILE A 57 22.33 8.49 -0.13
N LYS A 58 22.48 9.41 -1.09
CA LYS A 58 22.79 10.84 -0.85
C LYS A 58 21.67 11.79 -1.27
N TYR A 59 20.49 11.28 -1.57
CA TYR A 59 19.34 12.06 -2.02
C TYR A 59 18.06 11.66 -1.28
N LEU A 60 17.22 12.65 -0.97
CA LEU A 60 16.02 12.50 -0.14
C LEU A 60 14.79 12.00 -0.91
N ASN A 61 14.72 12.29 -2.22
CA ASN A 61 13.58 11.95 -3.07
C ASN A 61 13.39 10.44 -3.33
N LEU A 62 14.20 9.59 -2.69
CA LEU A 62 14.01 8.14 -2.67
C LEU A 62 12.92 7.70 -1.70
N PHE A 63 12.71 8.47 -0.62
CA PHE A 63 11.84 8.08 0.49
C PHE A 63 10.42 8.60 0.28
N SER A 64 9.43 7.75 0.57
CA SER A 64 8.01 8.13 0.54
C SER A 64 7.46 8.29 1.95
N HIS A 65 7.48 7.21 2.74
CA HIS A 65 6.97 7.20 4.10
C HIS A 65 7.56 6.01 4.88
N VAL A 66 7.45 6.08 6.20
CA VAL A 66 7.74 4.96 7.09
C VAL A 66 6.53 4.03 7.11
N VAL A 67 6.78 2.72 7.06
CA VAL A 67 5.75 1.68 7.19
C VAL A 67 5.94 0.91 8.48
N ASP A 68 4.84 0.49 9.09
CA ASP A 68 4.88 -0.42 10.23
C ASP A 68 5.32 -1.81 9.76
N CYS A 69 6.17 -2.45 10.55
CA CYS A 69 6.61 -3.82 10.27
C CYS A 69 6.88 -4.61 11.55
N GLU A 70 6.72 -5.92 11.45
CA GLU A 70 7.13 -6.87 12.48
C GLU A 70 8.51 -7.42 12.12
N ARG A 71 9.44 -7.42 13.08
CA ARG A 71 10.73 -8.11 12.92
C ARG A 71 10.58 -9.59 13.28
N ALA A 72 10.27 -10.41 12.27
CA ALA A 72 10.08 -11.86 12.45
C ALA A 72 11.37 -12.62 12.77
N ALA A 73 12.52 -12.15 12.28
CA ALA A 73 13.85 -12.68 12.63
C ALA A 73 14.94 -11.61 12.39
N ARG A 74 16.21 -11.94 12.66
CA ARG A 74 17.34 -11.00 12.55
C ARG A 74 17.36 -10.20 11.24
N GLN A 75 17.10 -10.87 10.11
CA GLN A 75 17.14 -10.32 8.75
C GLN A 75 15.80 -10.49 8.01
N MET A 76 14.71 -10.70 8.75
CA MET A 76 13.39 -11.02 8.20
C MET A 76 12.35 -10.08 8.82
N TYR A 77 11.62 -9.39 7.96
CA TYR A 77 10.58 -8.44 8.34
C TYR A 77 9.26 -8.85 7.70
N ARG A 78 8.14 -8.66 8.40
CA ARG A 78 6.80 -8.80 7.84
C ARG A 78 6.14 -7.44 7.77
N ILE A 79 5.60 -7.13 6.61
CA ILE A 79 4.86 -5.89 6.35
C ILE A 79 3.46 -6.32 5.97
N HIS A 80 2.49 -6.01 6.83
CA HIS A 80 1.09 -6.33 6.64
C HIS A 80 0.23 -5.11 7.00
N PRO A 81 -1.00 -5.02 6.45
CA PRO A 81 -1.94 -3.98 6.83
C PRO A 81 -2.21 -3.99 8.34
N THR A 82 -2.04 -2.84 8.97
CA THR A 82 -2.46 -2.57 10.36
C THR A 82 -3.73 -1.75 10.37
N LYS A 83 -4.51 -1.82 11.44
CA LYS A 83 -5.77 -1.09 11.57
C LYS A 83 -5.60 0.41 11.24
N GLY A 84 -6.41 0.91 10.31
CA GLY A 84 -6.43 2.31 9.89
C GLY A 84 -5.50 2.65 8.72
N THR A 85 -4.61 1.73 8.32
CA THR A 85 -3.76 1.95 7.13
C THR A 85 -4.58 1.89 5.85
N VAL A 86 -4.23 2.74 4.89
CA VAL A 86 -4.88 2.79 3.57
C VAL A 86 -3.97 2.14 2.53
N TRP A 87 -4.55 1.34 1.65
CA TRP A 87 -3.83 0.55 0.66
C TRP A 87 -4.49 0.61 -0.71
N ALA A 88 -3.67 0.51 -1.76
CA ALA A 88 -4.12 0.21 -3.11
C ALA A 88 -4.14 -1.31 -3.29
N LEU A 89 -5.28 -1.86 -3.70
CA LEU A 89 -5.43 -3.26 -4.11
C LEU A 89 -5.49 -3.35 -5.62
N TYR A 90 -4.82 -4.34 -6.18
CA TYR A 90 -5.04 -4.74 -7.56
C TYR A 90 -6.49 -5.20 -7.71
N ARG A 91 -7.23 -4.60 -8.63
CA ARG A 91 -8.57 -5.10 -8.97
C ARG A 91 -8.40 -6.48 -9.63
N ASN A 92 -9.04 -7.51 -9.08
CA ASN A 92 -9.06 -8.83 -9.70
C ASN A 92 -9.88 -8.73 -11.00
N THR A 93 -9.20 -8.53 -12.13
CA THR A 93 -9.84 -8.53 -13.45
C THR A 93 -9.93 -9.96 -13.95
N GLU A 94 -10.82 -10.75 -13.36
CA GLU A 94 -11.27 -11.96 -14.04
C GLU A 94 -11.94 -11.53 -15.36
N GLY A 95 -11.30 -11.85 -16.49
CA GLY A 95 -11.86 -11.63 -17.82
C GLY A 95 -11.52 -10.32 -18.54
N THR A 96 -10.58 -9.49 -18.07
CA THR A 96 -10.05 -8.39 -18.91
C THR A 96 -8.77 -8.84 -19.60
N ASN A 97 -8.77 -8.85 -20.93
CA ASN A 97 -7.64 -9.24 -21.78
C ASN A 97 -6.31 -8.68 -21.23
N GLN A 98 -5.31 -9.55 -21.08
CA GLN A 98 -3.94 -9.27 -20.58
C GLN A 98 -3.14 -8.22 -21.40
N GLY A 99 -3.78 -7.51 -22.33
CA GLY A 99 -3.16 -6.55 -23.27
C GLY A 99 -2.99 -5.14 -22.72
N ASP A 100 -3.87 -4.66 -21.83
CA ASP A 100 -3.82 -3.26 -21.36
C ASP A 100 -2.96 -3.10 -20.10
N LYS A 101 -1.65 -3.35 -20.26
CA LYS A 101 -0.61 -3.03 -19.26
C LYS A 101 -0.61 -1.55 -18.81
N LYS A 102 -1.33 -0.67 -19.52
CA LYS A 102 -1.37 0.79 -19.28
C LYS A 102 -2.43 1.25 -18.27
N ASN A 103 -3.41 0.42 -17.91
CA ASN A 103 -4.51 0.84 -17.05
C ASN A 103 -4.67 -0.05 -15.81
N ARG A 104 -3.65 -0.08 -14.94
CA ARG A 104 -3.76 -0.75 -13.64
C ARG A 104 -4.79 0.00 -12.79
N CYS A 105 -6.00 -0.52 -12.77
CA CYS A 105 -7.07 -0.04 -11.91
C CYS A 105 -6.83 -0.55 -10.48
N TYR A 106 -6.84 0.37 -9.53
CA TYR A 106 -6.73 0.05 -8.11
C TYR A 106 -8.06 0.33 -7.43
N ASP A 107 -8.41 -0.54 -6.50
CA ASP A 107 -9.37 -0.19 -5.47
C ASP A 107 -8.60 0.35 -4.27
N ILE A 108 -9.11 1.44 -3.69
CA ILE A 108 -8.52 2.06 -2.51
C ILE A 108 -9.30 1.58 -1.30
N VAL A 109 -8.60 1.06 -0.29
CA VAL A 109 -9.24 0.45 0.87
C VAL A 109 -8.55 0.89 2.16
N VAL A 110 -9.30 0.89 3.26
CA VAL A 110 -8.78 1.07 4.62
C VAL A 110 -8.90 -0.23 5.41
N ALA A 111 -7.85 -0.61 6.12
CA ALA A 111 -7.86 -1.74 7.03
C ALA A 111 -8.70 -1.43 8.28
N LEU A 112 -9.68 -2.27 8.61
CA LEU A 112 -10.55 -2.12 9.78
C LEU A 112 -9.97 -2.80 11.04
N ASN A 113 -9.13 -3.79 10.84
CA ASN A 113 -8.32 -4.47 11.85
C ASN A 113 -6.87 -4.65 11.34
N SER A 114 -5.99 -5.17 12.18
CA SER A 114 -4.65 -5.59 11.76
C SER A 114 -4.70 -7.03 11.25
N TYR A 115 -3.98 -7.33 10.17
CA TYR A 115 -3.90 -8.69 9.63
C TYR A 115 -3.35 -9.68 10.65
N SER A 116 -3.93 -10.88 10.69
CA SER A 116 -3.35 -12.04 11.36
C SER A 116 -3.76 -13.33 10.62
N ASP A 117 -2.92 -14.36 10.68
CA ASP A 117 -3.26 -15.65 10.05
C ASP A 117 -4.53 -16.29 10.64
N ALA A 118 -4.85 -16.02 11.91
CA ALA A 118 -6.02 -16.58 12.59
C ALA A 118 -7.33 -15.87 12.26
N HIS A 119 -7.31 -14.56 12.04
CA HIS A 119 -8.51 -13.74 11.86
C HIS A 119 -8.62 -13.07 10.49
N GLY A 120 -7.62 -13.25 9.61
CA GLY A 120 -7.54 -12.57 8.32
C GLY A 120 -7.47 -11.06 8.46
N LEU A 121 -8.02 -10.35 7.47
CA LEU A 121 -8.08 -8.89 7.43
C LEU A 121 -9.45 -8.42 6.95
N SER A 122 -10.11 -7.56 7.71
CA SER A 122 -11.30 -6.84 7.26
C SER A 122 -10.89 -5.50 6.67
N ILE A 123 -11.35 -5.20 5.47
CA ILE A 123 -11.12 -3.94 4.77
C ILE A 123 -12.44 -3.25 4.45
N ALA A 124 -12.43 -1.92 4.36
CA ALA A 124 -13.51 -1.14 3.79
C ALA A 124 -13.06 -0.42 2.53
N HIS A 125 -13.88 -0.44 1.48
CA HIS A 125 -13.59 0.30 0.26
C HIS A 125 -13.78 1.81 0.47
N LEU A 126 -12.88 2.58 -0.12
CA LEU A 126 -12.92 4.03 -0.15
C LEU A 126 -13.28 4.51 -1.55
N GLU A 127 -14.11 5.55 -1.62
CA GLU A 127 -14.50 6.21 -2.87
C GLU A 127 -14.16 7.70 -2.81
N LYS A 128 -13.78 8.25 -3.97
CA LYS A 128 -13.40 9.66 -4.07
C LYS A 128 -14.60 10.54 -3.76
N VAL A 129 -14.38 11.58 -2.96
CA VAL A 129 -15.40 12.60 -2.71
C VAL A 129 -15.42 13.57 -3.89
N SER A 130 -16.59 13.76 -4.51
CA SER A 130 -16.77 14.71 -5.62
C SER A 130 -16.31 16.12 -5.23
N GLY A 131 -15.63 16.81 -6.15
CA GLY A 131 -15.05 18.14 -5.90
C GLY A 131 -13.71 18.14 -5.16
N PHE A 132 -13.24 17.01 -4.62
CA PHE A 132 -11.94 16.92 -3.95
C PHE A 132 -10.96 16.06 -4.74
N ARG A 133 -9.72 16.54 -4.89
CA ARG A 133 -8.69 15.82 -5.66
C ARG A 133 -8.18 14.56 -4.96
N THR A 134 -8.01 14.63 -3.64
CA THR A 134 -7.28 13.64 -2.82
C THR A 134 -8.10 13.11 -1.64
N VAL A 135 -9.36 13.55 -1.49
CA VAL A 135 -10.21 13.13 -0.37
C VAL A 135 -11.07 11.95 -0.78
N PHE A 136 -11.04 10.92 0.04
CA PHE A 136 -11.82 9.70 -0.13
C PHE A 136 -12.67 9.47 1.12
N LYS A 137 -13.89 8.96 0.95
CA LYS A 137 -14.80 8.58 2.03
C LYS A 137 -15.00 7.07 2.04
N ARG A 138 -15.36 6.53 3.20
CA ARG A 138 -15.79 5.13 3.28
C ARG A 138 -17.05 4.91 2.45
N ARG A 139 -17.09 3.83 1.68
CA ARG A 139 -18.32 3.36 1.06
C ARG A 139 -19.21 2.72 2.12
N GLU A 140 -20.44 3.22 2.26
CA GLU A 140 -21.40 2.74 3.27
C GLU A 140 -22.36 1.67 2.72
N VAL A 141 -22.60 1.64 1.40
CA VAL A 141 -23.63 0.79 0.78
C VAL A 141 -23.02 -0.19 -0.23
N GLY A 142 -23.56 -1.41 -0.25
CA GLY A 142 -23.25 -2.45 -1.23
C GLY A 142 -22.50 -3.64 -0.64
N ALA A 143 -22.59 -4.80 -1.31
CA ALA A 143 -21.97 -6.05 -0.86
C ALA A 143 -20.44 -5.95 -0.68
N ASN A 144 -19.78 -5.02 -1.40
CA ASN A 144 -18.33 -4.81 -1.36
C ASN A 144 -17.93 -3.60 -0.50
N ALA A 145 -18.83 -3.06 0.34
CA ALA A 145 -18.51 -1.95 1.25
C ALA A 145 -17.47 -2.37 2.30
N VAL A 146 -17.60 -3.60 2.81
CA VAL A 146 -16.65 -4.26 3.72
C VAL A 146 -16.39 -5.66 3.20
N VAL A 147 -15.12 -6.04 3.12
CA VAL A 147 -14.69 -7.37 2.66
C VAL A 147 -13.76 -7.97 3.70
N CYS A 148 -13.94 -9.26 3.98
CA CYS A 148 -12.99 -10.05 4.78
C CYS A 148 -12.08 -10.81 3.84
N LEU A 149 -10.79 -10.54 3.93
CA LEU A 149 -9.73 -11.16 3.17
C LEU A 149 -9.09 -12.29 3.98
N ALA A 150 -8.91 -13.43 3.33
CA ALA A 150 -8.16 -14.55 3.85
C ALA A 150 -6.65 -14.36 3.62
N LYS A 151 -5.87 -15.32 4.09
CA LYS A 151 -4.41 -15.33 3.95
C LYS A 151 -3.96 -15.18 2.50
N ASP A 152 -4.60 -15.87 1.57
CA ASP A 152 -4.17 -15.89 0.17
C ASP A 152 -4.53 -14.61 -0.59
N ASP A 153 -5.46 -13.81 -0.06
CA ASP A 153 -5.90 -12.56 -0.68
C ASP A 153 -4.92 -11.40 -0.45
N VAL A 154 -3.99 -11.53 0.51
CA VAL A 154 -3.03 -10.46 0.83
C VAL A 154 -2.06 -10.17 -0.33
N LYS A 155 -1.95 -11.09 -1.30
CA LYS A 155 -1.20 -10.89 -2.55
C LYS A 155 -1.75 -9.78 -3.43
N LEU A 156 -3.02 -9.42 -3.25
CA LEU A 156 -3.69 -8.35 -4.00
C LEU A 156 -3.20 -6.95 -3.59
N PHE A 157 -2.48 -6.81 -2.49
CA PHE A 157 -2.01 -5.52 -2.00
C PHE A 157 -0.83 -5.00 -2.83
N SER A 158 -1.08 -3.90 -3.54
CA SER A 158 -0.07 -3.28 -4.40
C SER A 158 0.91 -2.41 -3.62
N HIS A 159 0.41 -1.51 -2.77
CA HIS A 159 1.22 -0.63 -1.93
C HIS A 159 0.36 0.09 -0.88
N GLN A 160 1.00 0.50 0.22
CA GLN A 160 0.41 1.37 1.22
C GLN A 160 0.40 2.82 0.71
N ILE A 161 -0.68 3.53 1.02
CA ILE A 161 -0.89 4.93 0.66
C ILE A 161 -0.84 5.74 1.96
N PRO A 162 0.08 6.71 2.09
CA PRO A 162 0.04 7.67 3.19
C PRO A 162 -1.30 8.38 3.22
N ALA A 163 -1.95 8.35 4.37
CA ALA A 163 -3.30 8.86 4.53
C ALA A 163 -3.47 9.56 5.87
N LYS A 164 -4.14 10.71 5.85
CA LYS A 164 -4.57 11.42 7.06
C LYS A 164 -6.07 11.26 7.20
N LYS A 165 -6.53 10.69 8.32
CA LYS A 165 -7.97 10.66 8.64
C LYS A 165 -8.43 12.08 9.00
N LEU A 166 -9.51 12.51 8.37
CA LEU A 166 -10.11 13.83 8.60
C LEU A 166 -11.10 13.77 9.76
N SER A 167 -11.12 14.83 10.57
CA SER A 167 -12.04 15.00 11.69
C SER A 167 -13.45 15.39 11.23
N GLY A 168 -13.57 15.96 10.02
CA GLY A 168 -14.82 16.47 9.46
C GLY A 168 -15.00 17.98 9.68
N GLU A 169 -14.07 18.63 10.37
CA GLU A 169 -14.07 20.07 10.65
C GLU A 169 -13.20 20.86 9.66
N GLU A 170 -12.39 20.17 8.85
CA GLU A 170 -11.40 20.79 7.96
C GLU A 170 -12.02 21.55 6.77
N ALA A 171 -13.25 21.19 6.37
CA ALA A 171 -14.00 21.88 5.32
C ALA A 171 -15.50 21.62 5.43
N SER A 172 -16.31 22.66 5.16
CA SER A 172 -17.76 22.56 5.09
C SER A 172 -18.19 21.53 4.03
N GLY A 173 -19.05 20.58 4.43
CA GLY A 173 -19.61 19.58 3.52
C GLY A 173 -18.82 18.27 3.41
N LEU A 174 -17.74 18.08 4.19
CA LEU A 174 -17.06 16.78 4.28
C LEU A 174 -17.95 15.73 4.98
N PRO A 175 -18.14 14.55 4.37
CA PRO A 175 -18.74 13.42 5.05
C PRO A 175 -17.95 12.99 6.29
N LYS A 176 -18.62 12.30 7.21
CA LYS A 176 -17.92 11.61 8.31
C LYS A 176 -17.09 10.45 7.73
N ALA A 177 -15.95 10.14 8.38
CA ALA A 177 -15.02 9.10 7.96
C ALA A 177 -14.42 9.33 6.55
N CYS A 178 -13.68 10.43 6.42
CA CYS A 178 -12.87 10.74 5.24
C CYS A 178 -11.36 10.59 5.51
N TRP A 179 -10.62 10.35 4.45
CA TRP A 179 -9.16 10.32 4.43
C TRP A 179 -8.66 11.20 3.29
N GLU A 180 -7.70 12.07 3.60
CA GLU A 180 -6.88 12.73 2.60
C GLU A 180 -5.67 11.84 2.27
N LEU A 181 -5.51 11.50 1.00
CA LEU A 181 -4.46 10.59 0.51
C LEU A 181 -3.33 11.35 -0.16
N ASP A 182 -2.09 10.87 0.01
CA ASP A 182 -0.92 11.42 -0.68
C ASP A 182 -1.05 11.23 -2.22
N PRO A 183 -1.12 12.32 -3.01
CA PRO A 183 -1.28 12.25 -4.45
C PRO A 183 -0.09 11.58 -5.17
N ALA A 184 1.12 11.59 -4.60
CA ALA A 184 2.29 10.90 -5.20
C ALA A 184 2.15 9.36 -5.16
N SER A 185 1.25 8.88 -4.32
CA SER A 185 0.91 7.47 -4.16
C SER A 185 -0.34 7.07 -4.95
N LEU A 186 -1.05 7.99 -5.60
CA LEU A 186 -2.23 7.69 -6.41
C LEU A 186 -1.90 7.54 -7.90
N ALA A 187 -2.67 6.70 -8.60
CA ALA A 187 -2.63 6.64 -10.06
C ALA A 187 -3.24 7.94 -10.65
N PRO A 188 -2.67 8.50 -11.75
CA PRO A 188 -3.19 9.74 -12.35
C PRO A 188 -4.70 9.69 -12.67
N GLN A 189 -5.21 8.51 -13.01
CA GLN A 189 -6.61 8.28 -13.31
C GLN A 189 -7.54 8.49 -12.11
N LEU A 190 -7.05 8.24 -10.89
CA LEU A 190 -7.81 8.50 -9.66
C LEU A 190 -7.83 9.98 -9.31
N LEU A 191 -6.85 10.75 -9.80
CA LEU A 191 -6.78 12.20 -9.62
C LEU A 191 -7.70 12.93 -10.61
N ASN A 192 -7.89 12.38 -11.81
CA ASN A 192 -8.70 12.96 -12.87
C ASN A 192 -10.15 12.45 -12.78
N GLY A 193 -10.99 13.16 -12.02
CA GLY A 193 -12.42 12.89 -11.95
C GLY A 193 -13.11 14.12 -11.38
N SER A 194 -14.00 14.69 -12.20
CA SER A 194 -14.85 15.87 -11.95
C SER A 194 -15.86 15.61 -10.84
#